data_AF-A0A7V0TBD8-F1
#
_entry.id   AF-A0A7V0TBD8-F1
#
_cell.length_a   1.000
_cell.length_b   1.000
_cell.length_c   1.000
_cell.angle_alpha   90.00
_cell.angle_beta   90.00
_cell.angle_gamma   90.00
#
_symmetry.space_group_name_H-M   'P 1'
#
loop_
_entity.id
_entity.type
_entity.pdbx_description
1 polymer ?
#
loop_
_entity_poly.entity_id
_entity_poly.type
_entity_poly.pdbx_seq_one_letter_code
_entity_poly.pdbx_strand_id
1 'polypeptide(L)'
;MTLAYLPVAFIQETLIRGIYQTVFYDSSQHPQKYWLVIILASGVFGAVHLNYSLTLAIFSALLSIPWGWLYFRHRTVIGVTLSHWLIGNFAWLIGFWDYINRGSAL
;
A
#
# COMPACT_ATOMS: atom_id res chain seq x y z
N MET A 1 0.19 6.48 -14.35
CA MET A 1 -1.09 5.78 -14.61
C MET A 1 -2.13 6.84 -14.98
N THR A 2 -3.36 6.48 -15.33
CA THR A 2 -4.40 7.45 -15.73
C THR A 2 -5.46 7.61 -14.64
N LEU A 3 -6.47 8.46 -14.88
CA LEU A 3 -7.67 8.54 -14.03
C LEU A 3 -8.32 7.17 -13.78
N ALA A 4 -8.20 6.24 -14.74
CA ALA A 4 -8.73 4.88 -14.62
C ALA A 4 -8.09 4.06 -13.48
N TYR A 5 -6.94 4.49 -12.94
CA TYR A 5 -6.30 3.83 -11.80
C TYR A 5 -6.92 4.22 -10.44
N LEU A 6 -7.65 5.33 -10.36
CA LEU A 6 -8.24 5.79 -9.09
C LEU A 6 -9.21 4.76 -8.48
N PRO A 7 -10.14 4.14 -9.23
CA PRO A 7 -10.98 3.07 -8.69
C PRO A 7 -10.19 1.86 -8.21
N VAL A 8 -9.09 1.50 -8.90
CA VAL A 8 -8.23 0.39 -8.50
C VAL A 8 -7.54 0.71 -7.18
N ALA A 9 -6.93 1.88 -7.05
CA ALA A 9 -6.33 2.34 -5.81
C ALA A 9 -7.36 2.37 -4.66
N PHE A 10 -8.59 2.83 -4.93
CA PHE A 10 -9.67 2.83 -3.93
C PHE A 10 -10.00 1.42 -3.43
N ILE A 11 -10.13 0.46 -4.33
CA ILE A 11 -10.40 -0.94 -3.97
C ILE A 11 -9.22 -1.51 -3.17
N GLN A 12 -7.98 -1.29 -3.63
CA GLN A 12 -6.77 -1.75 -2.94
C GLN A 12 -6.71 -1.22 -1.50
N GLU A 13 -6.91 0.09 -1.30
CA GLU A 13 -6.89 0.69 0.03
C GLU A 13 -8.09 0.30 0.89
N THR A 14 -9.26 0.10 0.29
CA THR A 14 -10.44 -0.37 1.04
C THR A 14 -10.22 -1.77 1.60
N LEU A 15 -9.70 -2.70 0.79
CA LEU A 15 -9.45 -4.08 1.22
C LEU A 15 -8.36 -4.14 2.28
N ILE A 16 -7.24 -3.44 2.07
CA ILE A 16 -6.08 -3.53 2.96
C ILE A 16 -6.23 -2.67 4.21
N ARG A 17 -6.68 -1.41 4.08
CA ARG A 17 -6.80 -0.49 5.22
C ARG A 17 -8.17 -0.56 5.85
N GLY A 18 -9.20 -0.38 5.04
CA GLY A 18 -10.60 -0.35 5.49
C GLY A 18 -11.02 -1.64 6.19
N ILE A 19 -10.66 -2.79 5.61
CA ILE A 19 -11.06 -4.10 6.12
C ILE A 19 -9.93 -4.76 6.91
N TYR A 20 -8.83 -5.18 6.25
CA TYR A 20 -7.80 -5.99 6.89
C TYR A 20 -7.17 -5.28 8.09
N GLN A 21 -6.60 -4.08 7.91
CA GLN A 21 -5.94 -3.36 8.98
C GLN A 21 -6.89 -3.02 10.14
N THR A 22 -8.15 -2.66 9.85
CA THR A 22 -9.17 -2.39 10.88
C THR A 22 -9.52 -3.64 11.69
N VAL A 23 -9.87 -4.75 11.03
CA VAL A 23 -10.26 -6.00 11.69
C VAL A 23 -9.12 -6.52 12.59
N PHE A 24 -7.88 -6.50 12.11
CA PHE A 24 -6.75 -6.96 12.90
C PHE A 24 -6.38 -5.99 14.03
N TYR A 25 -6.55 -4.69 13.84
CA TYR A 25 -6.35 -3.72 14.91
C TYR A 25 -7.38 -3.88 16.01
N ASP A 26 -8.67 -3.93 15.65
CA ASP A 26 -9.78 -4.03 16.60
C ASP A 26 -9.79 -5.38 17.34
N SER A 27 -9.39 -6.47 16.68
CA SER A 27 -9.27 -7.79 17.30
C SER A 27 -8.03 -7.96 18.19
N SER A 28 -7.00 -7.12 18.02
CA SER A 28 -5.75 -7.27 18.77
C SER A 28 -5.86 -7.00 20.27
N GLN A 29 -6.96 -6.38 20.74
CA GLN A 29 -7.23 -5.92 22.11
C GLN A 29 -6.11 -5.06 22.76
N HIS A 30 -5.05 -4.75 22.02
CA HIS A 30 -3.84 -4.10 22.50
C HIS A 30 -3.44 -3.01 21.51
N PRO A 31 -3.80 -1.74 21.79
CA PRO A 31 -3.49 -0.62 20.91
C PRO A 31 -1.98 -0.46 20.68
N GLN A 32 -1.11 -0.99 21.55
CA GLN A 32 0.35 -0.98 21.34
C GLN A 32 0.80 -1.80 20.13
N LYS A 33 -0.04 -2.72 19.60
CA LYS A 33 0.31 -3.58 18.46
C LYS A 33 0.02 -2.96 17.09
N TYR A 34 -0.36 -1.67 17.03
CA TYR A 34 -0.75 -1.02 15.77
C TYR A 34 0.33 -1.11 14.69
N TRP A 35 1.61 -0.95 15.04
CA TRP A 35 2.71 -1.08 14.08
C TRP A 35 2.82 -2.50 13.50
N LEU A 36 2.61 -3.53 14.32
CA LEU A 36 2.60 -4.91 13.84
C LEU A 36 1.48 -5.11 12.82
N VAL A 37 0.28 -4.59 13.10
CA VAL A 37 -0.86 -4.68 12.17
C VAL A 37 -0.57 -3.91 10.87
N ILE A 38 0.05 -2.74 10.95
CA ILE A 38 0.49 -1.97 9.76
C ILE A 38 1.50 -2.78 8.94
N ILE A 39 2.50 -3.39 9.58
CA ILE A 39 3.53 -4.19 8.91
C ILE A 39 2.89 -5.41 8.23
N LEU A 40 1.99 -6.12 8.91
CA LEU A 40 1.29 -7.27 8.34
C LEU A 40 0.40 -6.87 7.15
N ALA A 41 -0.40 -5.81 7.30
CA ALA A 41 -1.24 -5.28 6.22
C ALA A 41 -0.39 -4.84 5.02
N SER A 42 0.77 -4.25 5.27
CA SER A 42 1.73 -3.84 4.24
C SER A 42 2.38 -5.05 3.55
N GLY A 43 2.67 -6.11 4.29
CA GLY A 43 3.13 -7.39 3.73
C GLY A 43 2.09 -8.02 2.80
N VAL A 44 0.82 -8.05 3.19
CA VAL A 44 -0.29 -8.53 2.34
C VAL A 44 -0.42 -7.66 1.09
N PHE A 45 -0.33 -6.33 1.23
CA PHE A 45 -0.34 -5.40 0.10
C PHE A 45 0.81 -5.69 -0.89
N GLY A 46 2.03 -5.96 -0.40
CA GLY A 46 3.13 -6.36 -1.28
C GLY A 46 2.91 -7.73 -1.91
N ALA A 47 2.39 -8.71 -1.15
CA ALA A 47 2.19 -10.08 -1.62
C ALA A 47 1.25 -10.15 -2.84
N VAL A 48 0.21 -9.32 -2.90
CA VAL A 48 -0.69 -9.27 -4.08
C VAL A 48 -0.03 -8.70 -5.33
N HIS A 49 1.19 -8.17 -5.24
CA HIS A 49 1.98 -7.69 -6.39
C HIS A 49 3.05 -8.70 -6.84
N LEU A 50 3.19 -9.85 -6.15
CA LEU A 50 4.15 -10.89 -6.53
C LEU A 50 3.90 -11.48 -7.92
N ASN A 51 2.66 -11.44 -8.40
CA ASN A 51 2.30 -11.88 -9.75
C ASN A 51 2.91 -11.00 -10.87
N TYR A 52 3.45 -9.83 -10.52
CA TYR A 52 4.13 -8.93 -11.47
C TYR A 52 5.66 -9.07 -11.35
N SER A 53 6.23 -8.88 -10.15
CA SER A 53 7.64 -9.15 -9.87
C SER A 53 7.93 -9.13 -8.36
N LEU A 54 9.02 -9.78 -7.95
CA LEU A 54 9.49 -9.72 -6.56
C LEU A 54 9.91 -8.30 -6.16
N THR A 55 10.60 -7.58 -7.04
CA THR A 55 11.01 -6.19 -6.82
C THR A 55 9.80 -5.31 -6.54
N LEU A 56 8.75 -5.39 -7.37
CA LEU A 56 7.52 -4.63 -7.17
C LEU A 56 6.85 -5.00 -5.85
N ALA A 57 6.78 -6.28 -5.51
CA ALA A 57 6.17 -6.74 -4.27
C ALA A 57 6.88 -6.17 -3.02
N ILE A 58 8.22 -6.21 -3.00
CA ILE A 58 9.01 -5.69 -1.89
C ILE A 58 8.82 -4.18 -1.74
N PHE A 59 8.96 -3.42 -2.83
CA PHE A 59 8.80 -1.97 -2.79
C PHE A 59 7.36 -1.58 -2.46
N SER A 60 6.36 -2.30 -2.97
CA SER A 60 4.95 -2.08 -2.62
C SER A 60 4.69 -2.32 -1.14
N ALA A 61 5.27 -3.36 -0.54
CA ALA A 61 5.16 -3.59 0.89
C ALA A 61 5.77 -2.43 1.69
N LEU A 62 7.02 -2.07 1.40
CA LEU A 62 7.76 -1.03 2.15
C LEU A 62 7.11 0.34 2.02
N LEU A 63 6.74 0.75 0.80
CA LEU A 63 6.12 2.05 0.54
C LEU A 63 4.69 2.14 1.05
N SER A 64 4.02 1.02 1.33
CA SER A 64 2.67 1.05 1.89
C SER A 64 2.61 1.31 3.40
N ILE A 65 3.73 1.19 4.13
CA ILE A 65 3.79 1.43 5.58
C ILE A 65 3.31 2.87 5.93
N PRO A 66 3.78 3.95 5.27
CA PRO A 66 3.26 5.30 5.47
C PRO A 66 1.74 5.42 5.32
N TRP A 67 1.13 4.73 4.34
CA TRP A 67 -0.32 4.72 4.17
C TRP A 67 -1.04 3.98 5.29
N GLY A 68 -0.46 2.89 5.79
CA GLY A 68 -0.96 2.21 7.00
C GLY A 68 -0.97 3.13 8.22
N TRP A 69 0.09 3.92 8.41
CA TRP A 69 0.17 4.92 9.47
C TRP A 69 -0.83 6.07 9.28
N LEU A 70 -0.95 6.60 8.06
CA LEU A 70 -1.91 7.66 7.73
C LEU A 70 -3.35 7.21 7.99
N TYR A 71 -3.69 5.97 7.60
CA TYR A 71 -4.99 5.38 7.89
C TYR A 71 -5.23 5.25 9.40
N PHE A 72 -4.25 4.80 10.16
CA PHE A 72 -4.37 4.73 11.62
C PHE A 72 -4.66 6.10 12.24
N ARG A 73 -3.97 7.15 11.77
CA ARG A 73 -4.08 8.53 12.27
C ARG A 73 -5.43 9.19 11.95
N HIS A 74 -5.94 9.00 10.74
CA HIS A 74 -7.11 9.75 10.24
C HIS A 74 -8.36 8.91 9.99
N ARG A 75 -8.24 7.57 10.00
CA ARG A 75 -9.33 6.60 9.80
C ARG A 75 -10.18 6.88 8.54
N THR A 76 -9.55 7.38 7.48
CA THR A 76 -10.19 7.66 6.19
C THR A 76 -9.50 6.91 5.07
N VAL A 77 -10.26 6.05 4.39
CA VAL A 77 -9.77 5.35 3.19
C VAL A 77 -9.65 6.33 2.01
N ILE A 78 -10.52 7.34 1.94
CA ILE A 78 -10.52 8.32 0.85
C ILE A 78 -9.21 9.11 0.82
N GLY A 79 -8.76 9.60 1.98
CA GLY A 79 -7.50 10.36 2.06
C GLY A 79 -6.28 9.52 1.66
N VAL A 80 -6.25 8.26 2.10
CA VAL A 80 -5.20 7.31 1.74
C VAL A 80 -5.24 6.97 0.25
N THR A 81 -6.43 6.73 -0.31
CA THR A 81 -6.65 6.47 -1.74
C THR A 81 -6.14 7.60 -2.61
N LEU A 82 -6.47 8.85 -2.28
CA LEU A 82 -6.01 10.01 -3.03
C LEU A 82 -4.50 10.14 -2.97
N SER A 83 -3.90 9.92 -1.80
CA SER A 83 -2.44 9.93 -1.63
C SER A 83 -1.77 8.82 -2.44
N HIS A 84 -2.26 7.59 -2.36
CA HIS A 84 -1.75 6.45 -3.13
C HIS A 84 -1.87 6.70 -4.63
N TRP A 85 -3.03 7.15 -5.10
CA TRP A 85 -3.22 7.50 -6.50
C TRP A 85 -2.26 8.60 -6.96
N LEU A 86 -2.09 9.70 -6.21
CA LEU A 86 -1.18 10.79 -6.57
C LEU A 86 0.28 10.33 -6.63
N ILE A 87 0.76 9.66 -5.58
CA ILE A 87 2.15 9.21 -5.47
C ILE A 87 2.44 8.11 -6.49
N GLY A 88 1.53 7.17 -6.69
CA GLY A 88 1.68 6.12 -7.71
C GLY A 88 1.74 6.67 -9.13
N ASN A 89 0.93 7.69 -9.42
CA ASN A 89 1.02 8.41 -10.70
C ASN A 89 2.30 9.19 -10.87
N PHE A 90 2.76 9.87 -9.81
CA PHE A 90 4.03 10.59 -9.84
C PHE A 90 5.21 9.63 -10.06
N ALA A 91 5.25 8.50 -9.33
CA ALA A 91 6.27 7.46 -9.50
C ALA A 91 6.30 6.91 -10.94
N TRP A 92 5.12 6.71 -11.55
CA TRP A 92 5.02 6.32 -12.95
C TRP A 92 5.55 7.41 -13.90
N LEU A 93 5.18 8.68 -13.68
CA LEU A 93 5.60 9.81 -14.54
C LEU A 93 7.13 9.99 -14.57
N ILE A 94 7.81 9.76 -13.44
CA ILE A 94 9.27 9.88 -13.36
C ILE A 94 10.02 8.59 -13.75
N GLY A 95 9.30 7.55 -14.19
CA GLY A 95 9.91 6.27 -14.58
C GLY A 95 10.51 5.47 -13.41
N PHE A 96 10.05 5.70 -12.17
CA PHE A 96 10.58 5.05 -10.97
C PHE A 96 10.53 3.53 -11.07
N TRP A 97 9.40 2.99 -11.54
CA TRP A 97 9.21 1.55 -11.69
C TRP A 97 10.15 0.93 -12.72
N ASP A 98 10.40 1.62 -13.83
CA ASP A 98 11.34 1.18 -14.85
C ASP A 98 12.78 1.23 -14.33
N TYR A 99 13.11 2.24 -13.50
CA TYR A 99 14.43 2.36 -12.90
C TYR A 99 14.72 1.20 -11.94
N ILE A 100 13.81 0.90 -11.01
CA ILE A 100 14.06 -0.16 -10.01
C ILE A 100 14.06 -1.57 -10.62
N ASN A 101 13.32 -1.80 -11.72
CA ASN A 101 13.28 -3.10 -12.39
C ASN A 101 14.49 -3.36 -13.31
N ARG A 102 15.24 -2.31 -13.72
CA ARG A 102 16.49 -2.49 -14.50
C ARG A 102 17.59 -3.21 -13.71
N GLY A 103 17.59 -3.09 -12.38
CA GLY A 103 18.59 -3.72 -11.51
C GLY A 103 18.39 -5.23 -11.26
N SER A 104 17.24 -5.80 -11.64
CA SER A 104 16.89 -7.21 -11.41
C SER A 104 17.18 -8.14 -12.61
N ALA A 105 17.89 -7.66 -13.63
CA ALA A 105 18.27 -8.42 -14.83
C ALA A 105 19.75 -8.86 -14.85
N LEU A 106 20.43 -8.83 -13.70
CA LEU A 106 21.76 -9.39 -13.46
C LEU A 106 21.65 -10.52 -12.44
#